data_AF-A0A353FCJ8-F1
#
_entry.id   AF-A0A353FCJ8-F1
#
_cell.length_a   1.000
_cell.length_b   1.000
_cell.length_c   1.000
_cell.angle_alpha   90.00
_cell.angle_beta   90.00
_cell.angle_gamma   90.00
#
_symmetry.space_group_name_H-M   'P 1'
#
loop_
_entity.id
_entity.type
_entity.pdbx_description
1 polymer ?
#
loop_
_entity_poly.entity_id
_entity_poly.type
_entity_poly.pdbx_seq_one_letter_code
_entity_poly.pdbx_strand_id
1 'polypeptide(L)'
;MNKYKGKYQAVNGDINIWKRLKSIEARLAFGVGLALVIVILVWAILIPCPSQSQFQISRIVLSLGAASLAAALPEFFRLSHSGILKIGAGLMVFTVVYFFIPAGIMAKDNCHQEKHLKGRVLYSNVPLQGVEVIAPSQGEADKTNGVGDFNIPYEGELEMPLTLQLKYGTIDTTVSIEEVKEFIEIKLRDTIPVLSLSQASVLVQGYLDRQQEKLQAAHQAFMARHGGRKVNFEEICRIYKHHESFCNSERNGVSFENGFDQLSTQKAIREAHILIEPFNPYGAYYLDNYDTYLYQLDSAKEQSKRSCKMHFALLNLNKPTFRIESLTTLSRQAYLIRVSFKDNVRQVRTLADFESEQSKKMDPEFSRSGKDPRAIGSGPRYIKVSGGRKSQTTSYTGTRPYESFIIHYQRGHWQISGTK
;
A
#
# COMPACT_ATOMS: atom_id res chain seq x y z
N MET A 1 -81.66 102.48 -25.35
CA MET A 1 -80.39 102.17 -26.05
C MET A 1 -79.29 102.23 -24.98
N ASN A 2 -78.42 101.26 -24.71
CA ASN A 2 -78.07 100.01 -25.36
C ASN A 2 -77.56 99.01 -24.31
N LYS A 3 -77.83 97.73 -24.61
CA LYS A 3 -77.26 96.52 -24.01
C LYS A 3 -75.73 96.57 -24.01
N TYR A 4 -75.10 96.29 -22.87
CA TYR A 4 -73.87 95.49 -22.82
C TYR A 4 -73.92 94.56 -21.61
N LYS A 5 -74.15 93.26 -21.88
CA LYS A 5 -73.95 92.15 -20.94
C LYS A 5 -72.45 91.83 -20.93
N GLY A 6 -71.72 92.31 -19.92
CA GLY A 6 -70.38 91.81 -19.62
C GLY A 6 -70.47 90.52 -18.81
N LYS A 7 -70.19 89.37 -19.43
CA LYS A 7 -69.85 88.13 -18.73
C LYS A 7 -68.42 88.24 -18.22
N TYR A 8 -68.24 88.48 -16.92
CA TYR A 8 -66.99 88.15 -16.24
C TYR A 8 -67.21 86.86 -15.46
N GLN A 9 -66.81 85.73 -16.04
CA GLN A 9 -66.58 84.49 -15.29
C GLN A 9 -65.30 84.67 -14.49
N ALA A 10 -65.33 84.20 -13.24
CA ALA A 10 -64.21 84.25 -12.31
C ALA A 10 -62.93 83.64 -12.92
N VAL A 11 -61.92 84.48 -13.14
CA VAL A 11 -60.53 84.07 -13.39
C VAL A 11 -59.87 83.88 -12.03
N ASN A 12 -60.27 82.82 -11.33
CA ASN A 12 -59.56 82.21 -10.19
C ASN A 12 -59.67 80.68 -10.34
N GLY A 13 -59.53 80.21 -11.57
CA GLY A 13 -59.29 78.80 -11.84
C GLY A 13 -57.82 78.54 -11.68
N ASP A 14 -57.41 77.91 -10.58
CA ASP A 14 -56.19 77.11 -10.55
C ASP A 14 -56.29 76.12 -11.72
N ILE A 15 -55.63 76.47 -12.81
CA ILE A 15 -55.56 75.61 -13.98
C ILE A 15 -54.84 74.36 -13.49
N ASN A 16 -55.56 73.23 -13.48
CA ASN A 16 -55.08 71.89 -13.13
C ASN A 16 -54.01 71.37 -14.13
N ILE A 17 -53.03 72.20 -14.52
CA ILE A 17 -51.87 71.85 -15.35
C ILE A 17 -51.08 70.73 -14.65
N TRP A 18 -51.01 70.78 -13.32
CA TRP A 18 -50.35 69.78 -12.47
C TRP A 18 -50.95 68.36 -12.58
N LYS A 19 -52.24 68.20 -12.89
CA LYS A 19 -52.84 66.86 -13.08
C LYS A 19 -52.50 66.25 -14.45
N ARG A 20 -52.37 67.07 -15.50
CA ARG A 20 -51.98 66.56 -16.83
C ARG A 20 -50.50 66.18 -16.91
N LEU A 21 -49.60 66.94 -16.28
CA LEU A 21 -48.15 66.62 -16.27
C LEU A 21 -47.86 65.25 -15.63
N LYS A 22 -48.48 64.96 -14.47
CA LYS A 22 -48.27 63.69 -13.73
C LYS A 22 -48.64 62.45 -14.56
N SER A 23 -49.72 62.54 -15.35
CA SER A 23 -50.16 61.42 -16.21
C SER A 23 -49.22 61.11 -17.38
N ILE A 24 -48.39 62.08 -17.79
CA ILE A 24 -47.41 61.92 -18.86
C ILE A 24 -46.14 61.26 -18.31
N GLU A 25 -45.68 61.66 -17.12
CA GLU A 25 -44.48 61.11 -16.47
C GLU A 25 -44.58 59.59 -16.24
N ALA A 26 -45.75 59.11 -15.79
CA ALA A 26 -45.95 57.69 -15.51
C ALA A 26 -45.95 56.81 -16.77
N ARG A 27 -46.56 57.31 -17.85
CA ARG A 27 -46.57 56.61 -19.15
C ARG A 27 -45.17 56.56 -19.75
N LEU A 28 -44.39 57.62 -19.57
CA LEU A 28 -43.02 57.70 -20.04
C LEU A 28 -42.11 56.74 -19.26
N ALA A 29 -42.21 56.70 -17.93
CA ALA A 29 -41.46 55.76 -17.10
C ALA A 29 -41.79 54.30 -17.46
N PHE A 30 -43.07 53.96 -17.59
CA PHE A 30 -43.47 52.62 -18.02
C PHE A 30 -42.94 52.27 -19.42
N GLY A 31 -43.04 53.20 -20.38
CA GLY A 31 -42.56 53.01 -21.75
C GLY A 31 -41.04 52.79 -21.80
N VAL A 32 -40.26 53.55 -21.03
CA VAL A 32 -38.81 53.40 -20.94
C VAL A 32 -38.44 52.06 -20.30
N GLY A 33 -39.07 51.69 -19.18
CA GLY A 33 -38.82 50.40 -18.54
C GLY A 33 -39.12 49.22 -19.45
N LEU A 34 -40.25 49.26 -20.17
CA LEU A 34 -40.63 48.23 -21.13
C LEU A 34 -39.65 48.16 -22.31
N ALA A 35 -39.22 49.30 -22.85
CA ALA A 35 -38.24 49.35 -23.92
C ALA A 35 -36.90 48.73 -23.51
N LEU A 36 -36.41 49.02 -22.30
CA LEU A 36 -35.16 48.44 -21.77
C LEU A 36 -35.25 46.92 -21.63
N VAL A 37 -36.39 46.39 -21.16
CA VAL A 37 -36.62 44.95 -21.06
C VAL A 37 -36.67 44.29 -22.44
N ILE A 38 -37.29 44.93 -23.44
CA ILE A 38 -37.29 44.42 -24.81
C ILE A 38 -35.87 44.40 -25.38
N VAL A 39 -35.11 45.48 -25.19
CA VAL A 39 -33.71 45.57 -25.64
C VAL A 39 -32.87 44.44 -25.06
N ILE A 40 -33.00 44.13 -23.76
CA ILE A 40 -32.21 43.07 -23.15
C ILE A 40 -32.65 41.66 -23.59
N LEU A 41 -33.94 41.45 -23.84
CA LEU A 41 -34.43 40.20 -24.43
C LEU A 41 -33.89 39.99 -25.84
N VAL A 42 -33.89 41.03 -26.68
CA VAL A 42 -33.29 40.98 -28.02
C VAL A 42 -31.78 40.72 -27.92
N TRP A 43 -31.08 41.39 -27.00
CA TRP A 43 -29.65 41.18 -26.76
C TRP A 43 -29.33 39.74 -26.37
N ALA A 44 -30.13 39.15 -25.47
CA ALA A 44 -29.96 37.77 -25.02
C ALA A 44 -30.16 36.73 -26.15
N ILE A 45 -31.02 37.02 -27.12
CA ILE A 45 -31.24 36.16 -28.29
C ILE A 45 -30.09 36.29 -29.31
N LEU A 46 -29.55 37.49 -29.50
CA LEU A 46 -28.51 37.74 -30.50
C LEU A 46 -27.11 37.31 -30.04
N ILE A 47 -26.84 37.32 -28.74
CA ILE A 47 -25.53 37.00 -28.16
C ILE A 47 -25.72 35.84 -27.18
N PRO A 48 -25.66 34.58 -27.67
CA PRO A 48 -25.87 33.41 -26.81
C PRO A 48 -24.78 33.28 -25.74
N CYS A 49 -23.58 33.82 -25.99
CA CYS A 49 -22.42 33.74 -25.09
C CYS A 49 -21.85 35.13 -24.76
N PRO A 50 -22.47 35.87 -23.82
CA PRO A 50 -21.98 37.18 -23.43
C PRO A 50 -20.66 37.06 -22.65
N SER A 51 -19.72 37.96 -22.91
CA SER A 51 -18.51 38.07 -22.08
C SER A 51 -18.86 38.51 -20.65
N GLN A 52 -17.96 38.31 -19.68
CA GLN A 52 -18.18 38.71 -18.28
C GLN A 52 -18.59 40.19 -18.14
N SER A 53 -17.98 41.07 -18.93
CA SER A 53 -18.33 42.50 -18.95
C SER A 53 -19.72 42.75 -19.54
N GLN A 54 -20.08 42.06 -20.63
CA GLN A 54 -21.41 42.17 -21.23
C GLN A 54 -22.50 41.67 -20.27
N PHE A 55 -22.20 40.64 -19.47
CA PHE A 55 -23.09 40.15 -18.44
C PHE A 55 -23.35 41.19 -17.32
N GLN A 56 -22.33 41.92 -16.90
CA GLN A 56 -22.51 43.00 -15.92
C GLN A 56 -23.38 44.12 -16.48
N ILE A 57 -23.14 44.51 -17.74
CA ILE A 57 -23.94 45.53 -18.43
C ILE A 57 -25.40 45.06 -18.56
N SER A 58 -25.63 43.80 -18.97
CA SER A 58 -26.99 43.28 -19.14
C SER A 58 -27.76 43.22 -17.83
N ARG A 59 -27.10 42.83 -16.73
CA ARG A 59 -27.65 42.83 -15.37
C ARG A 59 -28.03 44.23 -14.90
N ILE A 60 -27.18 45.23 -15.14
CA ILE A 60 -27.46 46.64 -14.80
C ILE A 60 -28.67 47.13 -15.61
N VAL A 61 -28.70 46.89 -16.91
CA VAL A 61 -29.81 47.33 -17.79
C VAL A 61 -31.13 46.64 -17.42
N LEU A 62 -31.11 45.33 -17.16
CA LEU A 62 -32.27 44.57 -16.74
C LEU A 62 -32.83 45.08 -15.40
N SER A 63 -31.94 45.31 -14.41
CA SER A 63 -32.35 45.83 -13.10
C SER A 63 -32.93 47.24 -13.20
N LEU A 64 -32.36 48.13 -14.03
CA LEU A 64 -32.92 49.45 -14.31
C LEU A 64 -34.30 49.37 -14.99
N GLY A 65 -34.45 48.48 -15.99
CA GLY A 65 -35.72 48.24 -16.67
C GLY A 65 -36.81 47.76 -15.71
N ALA A 66 -36.50 46.76 -14.87
CA ALA A 66 -37.41 46.23 -13.86
C ALA A 66 -37.79 47.27 -12.80
N ALA A 67 -36.81 48.05 -12.32
CA ALA A 67 -37.05 49.13 -11.36
C ALA A 67 -37.96 50.23 -11.93
N SER A 68 -37.75 50.60 -13.19
CA SER A 68 -38.57 51.58 -13.90
C SER A 68 -40.02 51.12 -14.07
N LEU A 69 -40.23 49.85 -14.43
CA LEU A 69 -41.56 49.23 -14.48
C LEU A 69 -42.23 49.19 -13.10
N ALA A 70 -41.50 48.80 -12.06
CA ALA A 70 -42.01 48.73 -10.70
C ALA A 70 -42.42 50.10 -10.13
N ALA A 71 -41.65 51.14 -10.43
CA ALA A 71 -41.97 52.51 -10.02
C ALA A 71 -43.26 53.05 -10.68
N ALA A 72 -43.62 52.53 -11.86
CA ALA A 72 -44.85 52.90 -12.56
C ALA A 72 -46.11 52.18 -12.04
N LEU A 73 -45.97 51.03 -11.37
CA LEU A 73 -47.10 50.19 -10.92
C LEU A 73 -48.10 50.91 -9.98
N PRO A 74 -47.68 51.68 -8.96
CA PRO A 74 -48.63 52.33 -8.03
C PRO A 74 -49.61 53.28 -8.74
N GLU A 75 -49.19 53.87 -9.87
CA GLU A 75 -49.99 54.79 -10.65
C GLU A 75 -51.13 54.07 -11.41
N PHE A 76 -50.87 52.84 -11.89
CA PHE A 76 -51.89 52.01 -12.53
C PHE A 76 -53.04 51.66 -11.57
N PHE A 77 -52.74 51.46 -10.28
CA PHE A 77 -53.75 51.14 -9.27
C PHE A 77 -54.44 52.38 -8.66
N ARG A 78 -54.17 53.59 -9.19
CA ARG A 78 -54.69 54.88 -8.68
C ARG A 78 -54.45 55.09 -7.18
N LEU A 79 -53.40 54.48 -6.66
CA LEU A 79 -53.04 54.58 -5.25
C LEU A 79 -52.37 55.93 -5.00
N SER A 80 -53.08 56.87 -4.36
CA SER A 80 -52.57 58.22 -4.09
C SER A 80 -51.56 58.22 -2.93
N HIS A 81 -50.36 57.71 -3.18
CA HIS A 81 -49.27 57.72 -2.20
C HIS A 81 -48.31 58.88 -2.47
N SER A 82 -47.59 59.28 -1.42
CA SER A 82 -46.51 60.26 -1.49
C SER A 82 -45.40 59.78 -2.44
N GLY A 83 -44.72 60.71 -3.12
CA GLY A 83 -43.67 60.37 -4.10
C GLY A 83 -42.54 59.48 -3.54
N ILE A 84 -42.36 59.50 -2.22
CA ILE A 84 -41.40 58.66 -1.49
C ILE A 84 -41.69 57.17 -1.69
N LEU A 85 -42.96 56.75 -1.71
CA LEU A 85 -43.32 55.35 -1.87
C LEU A 85 -42.97 54.81 -3.27
N LYS A 86 -43.09 55.66 -4.30
CA LYS A 86 -42.73 55.30 -5.68
C LYS A 86 -41.23 55.04 -5.84
N ILE A 87 -40.42 55.92 -5.24
CA ILE A 87 -38.96 55.78 -5.23
C ILE A 87 -38.56 54.53 -4.45
N GLY A 88 -39.19 54.29 -3.30
CA GLY A 88 -38.95 53.10 -2.48
C GLY A 88 -39.25 51.80 -3.22
N ALA A 89 -40.39 51.72 -3.91
CA ALA A 89 -40.79 50.53 -4.66
C ALA A 89 -39.81 50.23 -5.82
N GLY A 90 -39.41 51.25 -6.59
CA GLY A 90 -38.45 51.07 -7.68
C GLY A 90 -37.06 50.64 -7.17
N LEU A 91 -36.58 51.27 -6.10
CA LEU A 91 -35.27 50.96 -5.51
C LEU A 91 -35.24 49.55 -4.91
N MET A 92 -36.32 49.13 -4.24
CA MET A 92 -36.43 47.77 -3.71
C MET A 92 -36.35 46.72 -4.83
N VAL A 93 -37.10 46.92 -5.92
CA VAL A 93 -37.06 45.99 -7.06
C VAL A 93 -35.69 46.01 -7.75
N PHE A 94 -35.06 47.18 -7.89
CA PHE A 94 -33.69 47.29 -8.40
C PHE A 94 -32.73 46.44 -7.57
N THR A 95 -32.71 46.61 -6.24
CA THR A 95 -31.82 45.87 -5.34
C THR A 95 -32.08 44.37 -5.39
N VAL A 96 -33.35 43.96 -5.43
CA VAL A 96 -33.69 42.53 -5.54
C VAL A 96 -33.21 41.95 -6.87
N VAL A 97 -33.54 42.57 -8.00
CA VAL A 97 -33.16 42.08 -9.33
C VAL A 97 -31.64 42.14 -9.51
N TYR A 98 -30.99 43.20 -9.05
CA TYR A 98 -29.55 43.34 -9.14
C TYR A 98 -28.85 42.32 -8.26
N PHE A 99 -29.16 42.14 -6.98
CA PHE A 99 -28.38 41.24 -6.10
C PHE A 99 -28.85 39.79 -6.09
N PHE A 100 -30.14 39.51 -6.24
CA PHE A 100 -30.72 38.18 -6.03
C PHE A 100 -30.96 37.37 -7.31
N ILE A 101 -30.73 37.91 -8.50
CA ILE A 101 -30.63 37.07 -9.71
C ILE A 101 -29.20 36.51 -9.75
N PRO A 102 -28.99 35.23 -9.41
CA PRO A 102 -27.65 34.65 -9.39
C PRO A 102 -27.10 34.65 -10.81
N ALA A 103 -25.91 35.23 -10.96
CA ALA A 103 -25.19 35.27 -12.24
C ALA A 103 -25.04 33.86 -12.87
N GLY A 104 -25.04 32.83 -12.04
CA GLY A 104 -24.87 31.44 -12.46
C GLY A 104 -26.07 30.79 -13.16
N ILE A 105 -27.30 31.35 -13.10
CA ILE A 105 -28.46 30.71 -13.79
C ILE A 105 -28.41 30.97 -15.30
N MET A 106 -27.82 32.09 -15.75
CA MET A 106 -27.77 32.47 -17.17
C MET A 106 -26.48 32.04 -17.89
N ALA A 107 -25.44 31.66 -17.14
CA ALA A 107 -24.13 31.29 -17.70
C ALA A 107 -23.93 29.78 -17.88
N LYS A 108 -24.88 28.94 -17.43
CA LYS A 108 -24.62 27.49 -17.25
C LYS A 108 -24.87 26.60 -18.46
N ASP A 109 -25.48 27.11 -19.54
CA ASP A 109 -25.92 26.25 -20.65
C ASP A 109 -25.22 26.59 -21.97
N ASN A 110 -24.01 26.04 -22.20
CA ASN A 110 -23.33 25.88 -23.50
C ASN A 110 -22.23 26.88 -23.90
N CYS A 111 -21.92 27.92 -23.12
CA CYS A 111 -20.94 28.93 -23.55
C CYS A 111 -19.50 28.67 -23.13
N HIS A 112 -19.30 27.88 -22.09
CA HIS A 112 -18.02 27.28 -21.77
C HIS A 112 -18.15 25.80 -22.09
N GLN A 113 -17.78 25.40 -23.32
CA GLN A 113 -17.38 24.02 -23.51
C GLN A 113 -16.15 23.84 -22.62
N GLU A 114 -16.36 23.30 -21.41
CA GLU A 114 -15.26 22.87 -20.55
C GLU A 114 -14.39 21.96 -21.40
N LYS A 115 -13.26 22.50 -21.84
CA LYS A 115 -12.31 21.73 -22.59
C LYS A 115 -11.54 20.91 -21.58
N HIS A 116 -11.29 19.68 -21.97
CA HIS A 116 -10.76 18.66 -21.10
C HIS A 116 -9.47 18.14 -21.71
N LEU A 117 -8.38 18.28 -20.98
CA LEU A 117 -7.13 17.64 -21.31
C LEU A 117 -7.23 16.17 -20.87
N LYS A 118 -7.55 15.31 -21.83
CA LYS A 118 -7.69 13.87 -21.62
C LYS A 118 -6.39 13.17 -21.98
N GLY A 119 -6.00 12.20 -21.17
CA GLY A 119 -4.88 11.35 -21.50
C GLY A 119 -4.81 10.10 -20.65
N ARG A 120 -3.84 9.24 -20.98
CA ARG A 120 -3.55 8.00 -20.28
C ARG A 120 -2.09 7.95 -19.88
N VAL A 121 -1.82 7.59 -18.63
CA VAL A 121 -0.46 7.31 -18.16
C VAL A 121 -0.21 5.81 -18.22
N LEU A 122 0.80 5.42 -18.98
CA LEU A 122 1.26 4.05 -19.14
C LEU A 122 2.65 3.89 -18.50
N TYR A 123 2.85 2.79 -17.79
CA TYR A 123 4.15 2.32 -17.32
C TYR A 123 4.42 0.93 -17.90
N SER A 124 5.48 0.79 -18.70
CA SER A 124 5.78 -0.45 -19.45
C SER A 124 4.57 -0.97 -20.27
N ASN A 125 3.81 -0.08 -20.92
CA ASN A 125 2.55 -0.35 -21.64
C ASN A 125 1.38 -0.87 -20.77
N VAL A 126 1.50 -0.85 -19.44
CA VAL A 126 0.40 -1.15 -18.51
C VAL A 126 -0.18 0.17 -17.99
N PRO A 127 -1.50 0.36 -18.00
CA PRO A 127 -2.10 1.57 -17.44
C PRO A 127 -1.85 1.70 -15.94
N LEU A 128 -1.51 2.91 -15.50
CA LEU A 128 -1.11 3.18 -14.13
C LEU A 128 -2.21 3.97 -13.39
N GLN A 129 -2.81 3.38 -12.35
CA GLN A 129 -3.86 4.00 -11.53
C GLN A 129 -3.27 4.85 -10.41
N GLY A 130 -3.90 5.98 -10.09
CA GLY A 130 -3.55 6.82 -8.94
C GLY A 130 -2.34 7.73 -9.16
N VAL A 131 -1.92 7.93 -10.40
CA VAL A 131 -0.92 8.94 -10.78
C VAL A 131 -1.56 10.30 -10.68
N GLU A 132 -0.99 11.18 -9.86
CA GLU A 132 -1.39 12.58 -9.80
C GLU A 132 -0.74 13.33 -10.96
N VAL A 133 -1.57 13.81 -11.89
CA VAL A 133 -1.20 14.56 -13.08
C VAL A 133 -1.52 16.02 -12.82
N ILE A 134 -0.49 16.86 -12.76
CA ILE A 134 -0.61 18.29 -12.45
C ILE A 134 -0.26 19.06 -13.73
N ALA A 135 -1.11 20.01 -14.10
CA ALA A 135 -0.86 20.97 -15.18
C ALA A 135 -0.59 22.35 -14.57
N PRO A 136 0.68 22.70 -14.25
CA PRO A 136 0.98 23.90 -13.46
C PRO A 136 0.53 25.20 -14.14
N SER A 137 0.51 25.26 -15.48
CA SER A 137 0.03 26.43 -16.22
C SER A 137 -1.47 26.67 -16.07
N GLN A 138 -2.25 25.64 -15.71
CA GLN A 138 -3.69 25.74 -15.48
C GLN A 138 -4.04 25.84 -14.00
N GLY A 139 -3.12 25.52 -13.09
CA GLY A 139 -3.39 25.43 -11.66
C GLY A 139 -4.29 24.24 -11.27
N GLU A 140 -4.48 23.30 -12.20
CA GLU A 140 -5.37 22.15 -12.05
C GLU A 140 -4.59 20.83 -11.95
N ALA A 141 -5.19 19.84 -11.30
CA ALA A 141 -4.64 18.50 -11.17
C ALA A 141 -5.75 17.43 -11.19
N ASP A 142 -5.42 16.25 -11.68
CA ASP A 142 -6.30 15.07 -11.64
C ASP A 142 -5.53 13.80 -11.28
N LYS A 143 -6.23 12.74 -10.86
CA LYS A 143 -5.65 11.43 -10.56
C LYS A 143 -6.11 10.40 -11.56
N THR A 144 -5.16 9.62 -12.09
CA THR A 144 -5.52 8.58 -13.06
C THR A 144 -6.43 7.51 -12.45
N ASN A 145 -7.43 7.09 -13.21
CA ASN A 145 -8.38 6.05 -12.80
C ASN A 145 -7.81 4.62 -12.97
N GLY A 146 -8.64 3.59 -12.78
CA GLY A 146 -8.24 2.17 -12.90
C GLY A 146 -7.75 1.74 -14.29
N VAL A 147 -8.03 2.52 -15.34
CA VAL A 147 -7.51 2.31 -16.71
C VAL A 147 -6.41 3.30 -17.08
N GLY A 148 -5.86 4.01 -16.09
CA GLY A 148 -4.76 4.95 -16.26
C GLY A 148 -5.15 6.30 -16.88
N ASP A 149 -6.44 6.58 -17.06
CA ASP A 149 -6.91 7.80 -17.70
C ASP A 149 -7.03 8.96 -16.70
N PHE A 150 -6.63 10.16 -17.12
CA PHE A 150 -6.82 11.43 -16.44
C PHE A 150 -7.62 12.41 -17.32
N ASN A 151 -8.25 13.39 -16.68
CA ASN A 151 -9.11 14.39 -17.29
C ASN A 151 -9.02 15.74 -16.55
N ILE A 152 -8.14 16.64 -17.01
CA ILE A 152 -7.91 17.96 -16.39
C ILE A 152 -8.74 19.03 -17.14
N PRO A 153 -9.69 19.72 -16.49
CA PRO A 153 -10.40 20.84 -17.12
C PRO A 153 -9.46 22.02 -17.37
N TYR A 154 -9.69 22.78 -18.45
CA TYR A 154 -8.95 24.00 -18.73
C TYR A 154 -9.82 25.07 -19.40
N GLU A 155 -9.47 26.34 -19.17
CA GLU A 155 -10.12 27.51 -19.77
C GLU A 155 -9.20 28.18 -20.80
N GLY A 156 -9.74 28.50 -21.98
CA GLY A 156 -9.00 29.23 -23.02
C GLY A 156 -8.11 28.35 -23.91
N GLU A 157 -7.00 28.92 -24.38
CA GLU A 157 -5.99 28.24 -25.20
C GLU A 157 -4.85 27.77 -24.30
N LEU A 158 -4.36 26.55 -24.53
CA LEU A 158 -3.23 25.99 -23.77
C LEU A 158 -1.92 26.62 -24.26
N GLU A 159 -1.12 27.13 -23.33
CA GLU A 159 0.25 27.58 -23.63
C GLU A 159 1.14 26.38 -23.98
N MET A 160 1.80 26.45 -25.14
CA MET A 160 2.67 25.39 -25.64
C MET A 160 4.15 25.79 -25.55
N PRO A 161 5.07 24.88 -25.18
CA PRO A 161 4.82 23.47 -24.87
C PRO A 161 4.16 23.26 -23.50
N LEU A 162 3.18 22.34 -23.44
CA LEU A 162 2.44 22.04 -22.22
C LEU A 162 3.28 21.16 -21.30
N THR A 163 3.52 21.63 -20.07
CA THR A 163 4.28 20.90 -19.07
C THR A 163 3.33 20.18 -18.10
N LEU A 164 3.45 18.86 -17.97
CA LEU A 164 2.72 18.05 -17.00
C LEU A 164 3.66 17.46 -15.96
N GLN A 165 3.37 17.63 -14.68
CA GLN A 165 4.07 16.94 -13.59
C GLN A 165 3.29 15.68 -13.20
N LEU A 166 3.99 14.57 -13.05
CA LEU A 166 3.43 13.25 -12.79
C LEU A 166 4.01 12.74 -11.48
N LYS A 167 3.15 12.59 -10.46
CA LYS A 167 3.53 12.08 -9.14
C LYS A 167 2.88 10.73 -8.88
N TYR A 168 3.70 9.71 -8.63
CA TYR A 168 3.26 8.36 -8.32
C TYR A 168 4.24 7.64 -7.39
N GLY A 169 3.88 7.51 -6.10
CA GLY A 169 4.74 6.93 -5.09
C GLY A 169 6.05 7.71 -4.94
N THR A 170 7.18 7.12 -5.36
CA THR A 170 8.50 7.77 -5.37
C THR A 170 8.88 8.38 -6.72
N ILE A 171 8.02 8.26 -7.73
CA ILE A 171 8.24 8.81 -9.07
C ILE A 171 7.69 10.23 -9.07
N ASP A 172 8.55 11.21 -9.31
CA ASP A 172 8.20 12.61 -9.58
C ASP A 172 8.90 12.99 -10.89
N THR A 173 8.12 13.15 -11.96
CA THR A 173 8.67 13.40 -13.30
C THR A 173 7.84 14.42 -14.05
N THR A 174 8.51 15.16 -14.92
CA THR A 174 7.89 16.22 -15.73
C THR A 174 7.97 15.83 -17.20
N VAL A 175 6.83 15.87 -17.89
CA VAL A 175 6.71 15.58 -19.32
C VAL A 175 6.30 16.87 -20.03
N SER A 176 7.03 17.21 -21.09
CA SER A 176 6.71 18.33 -21.96
C SER A 176 6.00 17.80 -23.22
N ILE A 177 4.86 18.38 -23.56
CA ILE A 177 4.02 18.01 -24.70
C ILE A 177 4.08 19.15 -25.71
N GLU A 178 4.55 18.86 -26.92
CA GLU A 178 4.72 19.85 -27.99
C GLU A 178 3.42 20.11 -28.78
N GLU A 179 2.48 19.14 -28.78
CA GLU A 179 1.20 19.24 -29.47
C GLU A 179 0.09 18.55 -28.66
N VAL A 180 -1.02 19.25 -28.42
CA VAL A 180 -2.17 18.69 -27.69
C VAL A 180 -3.12 18.01 -28.68
N LYS A 181 -3.20 16.68 -28.61
CA LYS A 181 -4.23 15.88 -29.27
C LYS A 181 -5.48 15.79 -28.37
N GLU A 182 -6.61 15.34 -28.93
CA GLU A 182 -7.82 15.05 -28.13
C GLU A 182 -7.57 14.05 -27.00
N PHE A 183 -6.56 13.18 -27.17
CA PHE A 183 -6.15 12.19 -26.20
C PHE A 183 -4.62 12.04 -26.20
N ILE A 184 -4.00 12.22 -25.02
CA ILE A 184 -2.55 12.17 -24.85
C ILE A 184 -2.15 10.85 -24.20
N GLU A 185 -1.26 10.08 -24.83
CA GLU A 185 -0.68 8.89 -24.23
C GLU A 185 0.71 9.21 -23.65
N ILE A 186 0.82 9.21 -22.33
CA ILE A 186 2.08 9.46 -21.60
C ILE A 186 2.70 8.12 -21.24
N LYS A 187 3.74 7.73 -21.98
CA LYS A 187 4.57 6.59 -21.61
C LYS A 187 5.66 7.04 -20.66
N LEU A 188 5.49 6.74 -19.38
CA LEU A 188 6.58 6.86 -18.42
C LEU A 188 7.70 5.93 -18.91
N ARG A 189 8.84 6.52 -19.31
CA ARG A 189 10.04 5.73 -19.63
C ARG A 189 10.36 4.86 -18.41
N ASP A 190 10.80 3.63 -18.64
CA ASP A 190 11.16 2.67 -17.58
C ASP A 190 12.35 3.18 -16.73
N THR A 191 12.12 4.19 -15.89
CA THR A 191 12.99 4.48 -14.76
C THR A 191 12.65 3.43 -13.72
N ILE A 192 13.24 2.25 -13.88
CA ILE A 192 13.24 1.24 -12.82
C ILE A 192 13.84 1.94 -11.60
N PRO A 193 13.09 2.07 -10.50
CA PRO A 193 13.57 2.78 -9.32
C PRO A 193 14.81 2.04 -8.81
N VAL A 194 15.94 2.74 -8.69
CA VAL A 194 17.18 2.15 -8.15
C VAL A 194 16.87 1.51 -6.80
N LEU A 195 17.21 0.22 -6.64
CA LEU A 195 16.97 -0.50 -5.40
C LEU A 195 17.78 0.17 -4.29
N SER A 196 17.10 0.81 -3.34
CA SER A 196 17.78 1.42 -2.19
C SER A 196 18.17 0.35 -1.16
N LEU A 197 19.15 0.66 -0.31
CA LEU A 197 19.51 -0.22 0.82
C LEU A 197 18.33 -0.42 1.79
N SER A 198 17.49 0.60 1.99
CA SER A 198 16.31 0.50 2.83
C SER A 198 15.27 -0.46 2.23
N GLN A 199 15.02 -0.38 0.92
CA GLN A 199 14.14 -1.32 0.22
C GLN A 199 14.70 -2.75 0.26
N ALA A 200 16.00 -2.93 0.01
CA ALA A 200 16.64 -4.23 0.13
C ALA A 200 16.51 -4.82 1.54
N SER A 201 16.66 -4.00 2.58
CA SER A 201 16.48 -4.41 3.98
C SER A 201 15.05 -4.90 4.25
N VAL A 202 14.04 -4.16 3.78
CA VAL A 202 12.62 -4.58 3.90
C VAL A 202 12.38 -5.91 3.20
N LEU A 203 12.98 -6.14 2.02
CA LEU A 203 12.84 -7.40 1.31
C LEU A 203 13.47 -8.59 2.05
N VAL A 204 14.68 -8.39 2.60
CA VAL A 204 15.37 -9.43 3.40
C VAL A 204 14.58 -9.73 4.68
N GLN A 205 14.09 -8.70 5.39
CA GLN A 205 13.25 -8.89 6.56
C GLN A 205 11.97 -9.67 6.21
N GLY A 206 11.26 -9.27 5.15
CA GLY A 206 10.06 -9.97 4.71
C GLY A 206 10.32 -11.41 4.26
N TYR A 207 11.53 -11.72 3.76
CA TYR A 207 11.95 -13.09 3.51
C TYR A 207 12.13 -13.89 4.81
N LEU A 208 12.84 -13.32 5.79
CA LEU A 208 13.05 -13.95 7.10
C LEU A 208 11.73 -14.23 7.82
N ASP A 209 10.79 -13.28 7.79
CA ASP A 209 9.48 -13.42 8.43
C ASP A 209 8.69 -14.60 7.82
N ARG A 210 8.67 -14.72 6.48
CA ARG A 210 8.04 -15.86 5.80
C ARG A 210 8.68 -17.20 6.13
N GLN A 211 10.01 -17.24 6.26
CA GLN A 211 10.70 -18.48 6.65
C GLN A 211 10.42 -18.86 8.10
N GLN A 212 10.36 -17.88 9.00
CA GLN A 212 10.01 -18.08 10.39
C GLN A 212 8.57 -18.62 10.54
N GLU A 213 7.62 -18.07 9.78
CA GLU A 213 6.22 -18.53 9.76
C GLU A 213 6.12 -19.98 9.27
N LYS A 214 6.78 -20.31 8.14
CA LYS A 214 6.85 -21.68 7.62
C LYS A 214 7.43 -22.67 8.64
N LEU A 215 8.51 -22.27 9.32
CA LEU A 215 9.16 -23.08 10.34
C LEU A 215 8.26 -23.30 11.56
N GLN A 216 7.56 -22.27 12.01
CA GLN A 216 6.60 -22.38 13.11
C GLN A 216 5.44 -23.33 12.75
N ALA A 217 4.89 -23.19 11.55
CA ALA A 217 3.85 -24.08 11.05
C ALA A 217 4.34 -25.54 10.97
N ALA A 218 5.54 -25.76 10.42
CA ALA A 218 6.15 -27.09 10.35
C ALA A 218 6.41 -27.70 11.74
N HIS A 219 6.91 -26.91 12.68
CA HIS A 219 7.11 -27.33 14.06
C HIS A 219 5.79 -27.71 14.74
N GLN A 220 4.75 -26.89 14.64
CA GLN A 220 3.43 -27.15 15.22
C GLN A 220 2.80 -28.41 14.63
N ALA A 221 2.88 -28.60 13.31
CA ALA A 221 2.41 -29.81 12.66
C ALA A 221 3.17 -31.05 13.14
N PHE A 222 4.49 -30.92 13.35
CA PHE A 222 5.32 -32.01 13.86
C PHE A 222 4.97 -32.38 15.32
N MET A 223 4.78 -31.37 16.18
CA MET A 223 4.32 -31.52 17.57
C MET A 223 2.98 -32.25 17.64
N ALA A 224 2.00 -31.82 16.84
CA ALA A 224 0.67 -32.42 16.80
C ALA A 224 0.71 -33.90 16.36
N ARG A 225 1.59 -34.23 15.40
CA ARG A 225 1.72 -35.61 14.88
C ARG A 225 2.35 -36.57 15.88
N HIS A 226 3.32 -36.12 16.68
CA HIS A 226 4.11 -37.00 17.56
C HIS A 226 3.72 -36.89 19.04
N GLY A 227 2.73 -36.05 19.39
CA GLY A 227 2.39 -35.79 20.79
C GLY A 227 3.53 -35.10 21.53
N GLY A 228 4.27 -34.23 20.83
CA GLY A 228 5.43 -33.56 21.41
C GLY A 228 5.05 -32.64 22.57
N ARG A 229 5.98 -32.45 23.50
CA ARG A 229 5.80 -31.52 24.64
C ARG A 229 7.02 -30.64 24.82
N LYS A 230 6.80 -29.44 25.36
CA LYS A 230 7.87 -28.57 25.84
C LYS A 230 8.53 -29.21 27.07
N VAL A 231 9.86 -29.24 27.12
CA VAL A 231 10.63 -29.83 28.22
C VAL A 231 11.76 -28.90 28.64
N ASN A 232 12.32 -29.11 29.83
CA ASN A 232 13.59 -28.46 30.16
C ASN A 232 14.72 -29.19 29.43
N PHE A 233 15.70 -28.44 28.93
CA PHE A 233 16.88 -28.98 28.28
C PHE A 233 17.66 -29.98 29.15
N GLU A 234 17.70 -29.76 30.47
CA GLU A 234 18.28 -30.70 31.43
C GLU A 234 17.65 -32.10 31.36
N GLU A 235 16.38 -32.20 30.99
CA GLU A 235 15.69 -33.48 30.79
C GLU A 235 16.30 -34.26 29.61
N ILE A 236 16.57 -33.58 28.50
CA ILE A 236 17.25 -34.16 27.32
C ILE A 236 18.65 -34.63 27.70
N CYS A 237 19.42 -33.77 28.39
CA CYS A 237 20.77 -34.10 28.84
C CYS A 237 20.78 -35.31 29.78
N ARG A 238 19.81 -35.42 30.69
CA ARG A 238 19.67 -36.56 31.61
C ARG A 238 19.38 -37.87 30.87
N ILE A 239 18.47 -37.86 29.88
CA ILE A 239 18.20 -39.03 29.04
C ILE A 239 19.47 -39.43 28.29
N TYR A 240 20.15 -38.46 27.67
CA TYR A 240 21.37 -38.69 26.90
C TYR A 240 22.51 -39.26 27.76
N LYS A 241 22.68 -38.75 28.99
CA LYS A 241 23.72 -39.17 29.95
C LYS A 241 23.64 -40.66 30.30
N HIS A 242 22.44 -41.25 30.35
CA HIS A 242 22.28 -42.69 30.58
C HIS A 242 22.86 -43.57 29.46
N HIS A 243 23.08 -42.99 28.29
CA HIS A 243 23.58 -43.68 27.09
C HIS A 243 24.95 -43.16 26.64
N GLU A 244 25.62 -42.33 27.43
CA GLU A 244 26.91 -41.73 27.08
C GLU A 244 28.03 -42.76 26.92
N SER A 245 27.95 -43.88 27.63
CA SER A 245 28.88 -45.01 27.52
C SER A 245 28.73 -45.81 26.22
N PHE A 246 27.70 -45.54 25.41
CA PHE A 246 27.48 -46.25 24.15
C PHE A 246 28.48 -45.77 23.11
N CYS A 247 29.04 -46.70 22.34
CA CYS A 247 29.94 -46.36 21.24
C CYS A 247 29.15 -45.64 20.15
N ASN A 248 29.71 -44.55 19.63
CA ASN A 248 29.16 -43.90 18.44
C ASN A 248 29.21 -44.89 17.27
N SER A 249 28.09 -45.07 16.58
CA SER A 249 28.09 -45.71 15.28
C SER A 249 28.79 -44.82 14.25
N GLU A 250 29.32 -45.43 13.19
CA GLU A 250 30.00 -44.71 12.10
C GLU A 250 29.08 -43.77 11.29
N ARG A 251 27.77 -43.71 11.57
CA ARG A 251 26.75 -43.11 10.71
C ARG A 251 26.02 -41.90 11.32
N ASN A 252 26.70 -41.07 12.11
CA ASN A 252 26.06 -39.82 12.55
C ASN A 252 25.77 -38.93 11.33
N GLY A 253 24.50 -38.63 11.12
CA GLY A 253 24.02 -37.80 10.03
C GLY A 253 23.93 -36.34 10.44
N VAL A 254 24.32 -35.44 9.54
CA VAL A 254 24.08 -34.01 9.71
C VAL A 254 23.45 -33.43 8.45
N SER A 255 22.42 -32.63 8.62
CA SER A 255 21.80 -31.90 7.51
C SER A 255 21.51 -30.45 7.88
N PHE A 256 21.52 -29.57 6.90
CA PHE A 256 21.16 -28.16 7.03
C PHE A 256 20.19 -27.77 5.90
N GLU A 257 19.19 -26.95 6.20
CA GLU A 257 18.18 -26.45 5.25
C GLU A 257 17.94 -24.95 5.46
N ASN A 258 18.00 -24.16 4.38
CA ASN A 258 17.70 -22.70 4.38
C ASN A 258 16.49 -22.30 3.52
N GLY A 259 15.66 -23.27 3.14
CA GLY A 259 14.48 -23.05 2.29
C GLY A 259 14.77 -22.96 0.79
N PHE A 260 16.04 -22.89 0.38
CA PHE A 260 16.47 -22.98 -1.02
C PHE A 260 17.30 -24.24 -1.28
N ASP A 261 18.24 -24.52 -0.37
CA ASP A 261 19.20 -25.60 -0.48
C ASP A 261 19.10 -26.55 0.71
N GLN A 262 19.44 -27.82 0.46
CA GLN A 262 19.65 -28.82 1.50
C GLN A 262 21.10 -29.32 1.43
N LEU A 263 21.85 -29.15 2.51
CA LEU A 263 23.21 -29.67 2.66
C LEU A 263 23.15 -30.90 3.57
N SER A 264 23.66 -32.04 3.10
CA SER A 264 23.59 -33.32 3.85
C SER A 264 24.95 -33.90 4.23
N THR A 265 26.05 -33.25 3.83
CA THR A 265 27.40 -33.69 4.15
C THR A 265 28.07 -32.72 5.13
N GLN A 266 28.81 -33.25 6.09
CA GLN A 266 29.55 -32.43 7.05
C GLN A 266 30.55 -31.49 6.35
N LYS A 267 31.14 -31.96 5.24
CA LYS A 267 32.02 -31.13 4.39
C LYS A 267 31.28 -29.91 3.84
N ALA A 268 30.12 -30.12 3.19
CA ALA A 268 29.35 -29.01 2.62
C ALA A 268 28.87 -28.01 3.68
N ILE A 269 28.51 -28.48 4.88
CA ILE A 269 28.05 -27.61 5.96
C ILE A 269 29.23 -26.79 6.55
N ARG A 270 30.43 -27.39 6.67
CA ARG A 270 31.65 -26.66 7.06
C ARG A 270 32.07 -25.64 6.01
N GLU A 271 31.97 -25.99 4.72
CA GLU A 271 32.23 -25.08 3.60
C GLU A 271 31.25 -23.89 3.59
N ALA A 272 30.03 -24.09 4.09
CA ALA A 272 29.06 -23.02 4.31
C ALA A 272 29.30 -22.20 5.60
N HIS A 273 30.43 -22.40 6.29
CA HIS A 273 30.80 -21.75 7.56
C HIS A 273 29.81 -21.98 8.70
N ILE A 274 29.01 -23.05 8.65
CA ILE A 274 28.11 -23.41 9.74
C ILE A 274 28.89 -24.27 10.73
N LEU A 275 29.04 -23.77 11.96
CA LEU A 275 29.72 -24.49 13.04
C LEU A 275 28.86 -25.70 13.45
N ILE A 276 29.38 -26.91 13.23
CA ILE A 276 28.81 -28.15 13.74
C ILE A 276 29.80 -28.75 14.72
N GLU A 277 29.53 -28.59 16.00
CA GLU A 277 30.30 -29.20 17.08
C GLU A 277 29.37 -29.57 18.24
N PRO A 278 29.79 -30.55 19.05
CA PRO A 278 29.76 -31.99 18.77
C PRO A 278 28.32 -32.55 18.65
N PHE A 279 28.19 -33.80 18.16
CA PHE A 279 26.92 -34.57 18.16
C PHE A 279 26.53 -35.00 19.58
N ASN A 280 26.46 -34.06 20.52
CA ASN A 280 25.88 -34.24 21.83
C ASN A 280 25.01 -33.02 22.14
N PRO A 281 23.95 -33.19 22.94
CA PRO A 281 23.09 -32.08 23.24
C PRO A 281 23.77 -31.06 24.16
N TYR A 282 24.75 -31.41 24.99
CA TYR A 282 25.20 -30.63 26.15
C TYR A 282 25.56 -29.15 25.90
N GLY A 283 26.01 -28.80 24.69
CA GLY A 283 26.30 -27.40 24.31
C GLY A 283 25.11 -26.63 23.74
N ALA A 284 23.90 -27.19 23.77
CA ALA A 284 22.68 -26.67 23.14
C ALA A 284 22.87 -26.24 21.67
N TYR A 285 23.86 -26.84 21.00
CA TYR A 285 24.31 -26.46 19.67
C TYR A 285 24.57 -24.94 19.51
N TYR A 286 25.13 -24.31 20.54
CA TYR A 286 25.47 -22.87 20.58
C TYR A 286 24.27 -21.93 20.42
N LEU A 287 23.07 -22.39 20.79
CA LEU A 287 21.93 -21.51 20.94
C LEU A 287 21.95 -20.89 22.34
N ASP A 288 21.99 -19.56 22.40
CA ASP A 288 22.02 -18.84 23.69
C ASP A 288 20.64 -18.70 24.33
N ASN A 289 19.58 -18.67 23.52
CA ASN A 289 18.20 -18.46 23.97
C ASN A 289 17.24 -19.33 23.16
N TYR A 290 16.71 -20.37 23.78
CA TYR A 290 15.93 -21.39 23.06
C TYR A 290 14.86 -22.04 23.92
N ASP A 291 13.83 -22.54 23.25
CA ASP A 291 12.87 -23.47 23.82
C ASP A 291 13.21 -24.91 23.41
N THR A 292 13.06 -25.85 24.35
CA THR A 292 13.30 -27.29 24.09
C THR A 292 11.99 -28.05 23.99
N TYR A 293 11.89 -28.91 22.98
CA TYR A 293 10.74 -29.77 22.73
C TYR A 293 11.18 -31.20 22.59
N LEU A 294 10.49 -32.11 23.27
CA LEU A 294 10.64 -33.56 23.12
C LEU A 294 9.47 -34.05 22.28
N TYR A 295 9.73 -34.45 21.05
CA TYR A 295 8.71 -34.95 20.12
C TYR A 295 8.38 -36.41 20.36
N GLN A 296 9.38 -37.24 20.61
CA GLN A 296 9.21 -38.67 20.79
C GLN A 296 10.25 -39.20 21.77
N LEU A 297 9.80 -40.07 22.67
CA LEU A 297 10.66 -40.85 23.54
C LEU A 297 10.13 -42.28 23.60
N ASP A 298 10.66 -43.15 22.74
CA ASP A 298 10.35 -44.57 22.78
C ASP A 298 11.18 -45.19 23.90
N SER A 299 10.74 -45.02 25.14
CA SER A 299 11.22 -45.88 26.21
C SER A 299 10.50 -47.21 26.05
N ALA A 300 11.17 -48.20 25.48
CA ALA A 300 10.57 -49.51 25.22
C ALA A 300 9.95 -50.10 26.51
N LYS A 301 8.62 -49.96 26.65
CA LYS A 301 7.73 -50.59 27.65
C LYS A 301 8.43 -50.98 28.95
N GLU A 302 8.94 -50.04 29.76
CA GLU A 302 9.39 -50.17 31.18
C GLU A 302 10.27 -51.37 31.63
N GLN A 303 10.50 -52.38 30.80
CA GLN A 303 10.98 -53.71 31.15
C GLN A 303 12.13 -54.15 30.23
N SER A 304 12.23 -53.61 29.02
CA SER A 304 13.41 -53.84 28.17
C SER A 304 14.24 -52.56 28.05
N LYS A 305 15.26 -52.43 28.91
CA LYS A 305 16.33 -51.40 28.85
C LYS A 305 17.20 -51.48 27.57
N ARG A 306 16.68 -52.01 26.47
CA ARG A 306 17.46 -52.49 25.32
C ARG A 306 17.51 -51.50 24.16
N SER A 307 16.55 -50.60 24.01
CA SER A 307 16.64 -49.52 23.03
C SER A 307 15.88 -48.28 23.49
N CYS A 308 16.37 -47.11 23.09
CA CYS A 308 15.75 -45.82 23.35
C CYS A 308 15.83 -44.99 22.08
N LYS A 309 14.69 -44.52 21.56
CA LYS A 309 14.66 -43.52 20.49
C LYS A 309 14.20 -42.21 21.08
N MET A 310 15.01 -41.17 20.90
CA MET A 310 14.73 -39.83 21.38
C MET A 310 14.73 -38.87 20.20
N HIS A 311 13.60 -38.19 19.98
CA HIS A 311 13.48 -37.14 18.99
C HIS A 311 13.15 -35.83 19.70
N PHE A 312 14.05 -34.85 19.61
CA PHE A 312 13.88 -33.55 20.22
C PHE A 312 14.24 -32.42 19.26
N ALA A 313 13.83 -31.19 19.62
CA ALA A 313 14.25 -29.99 18.93
C ALA A 313 14.51 -28.84 19.90
N LEU A 314 15.43 -27.97 19.50
CA LEU A 314 15.66 -26.65 20.09
C LEU A 314 15.16 -25.60 19.10
N LEU A 315 14.31 -24.69 19.56
CA LEU A 315 13.84 -23.54 18.79
C LEU A 315 14.52 -22.27 19.29
N ASN A 316 15.28 -21.60 18.44
CA ASN A 316 15.94 -20.34 18.78
C ASN A 316 14.91 -19.21 18.92
N LEU A 317 14.89 -18.58 20.10
CA LEU A 317 13.97 -17.48 20.43
C LEU A 317 14.53 -16.10 20.05
N ASN A 318 15.85 -15.99 19.80
CA ASN A 318 16.43 -14.74 19.29
C ASN A 318 15.81 -14.40 17.93
N LYS A 319 15.60 -13.12 17.65
CA LYS A 319 15.21 -12.69 16.31
C LYS A 319 16.46 -12.69 15.42
N PRO A 320 16.41 -13.24 14.19
CA PRO A 320 17.56 -13.20 13.31
C PRO A 320 17.88 -11.74 13.00
N THR A 321 19.13 -11.35 13.21
CA THR A 321 19.61 -10.02 12.82
C THR A 321 20.48 -10.15 11.58
N PHE A 322 20.44 -9.16 10.70
CA PHE A 322 21.17 -9.20 9.46
C PHE A 322 21.79 -7.86 9.11
N ARG A 323 22.84 -7.92 8.28
CA ARG A 323 23.51 -6.75 7.71
C ARG A 323 23.71 -6.96 6.22
N ILE A 324 23.33 -5.98 5.42
CA ILE A 324 23.62 -5.97 3.98
C ILE A 324 25.09 -5.55 3.81
N GLU A 325 25.93 -6.48 3.38
CA GLU A 325 27.37 -6.27 3.17
C GLU A 325 27.65 -5.60 1.83
N SER A 326 26.93 -6.00 0.78
CA SER A 326 27.07 -5.41 -0.55
C SER A 326 25.78 -5.45 -1.34
N LEU A 327 25.59 -4.45 -2.20
CA LEU A 327 24.53 -4.36 -3.19
C LEU A 327 25.18 -4.14 -4.56
N THR A 328 25.17 -5.17 -5.40
CA THR A 328 25.83 -5.16 -6.72
C THR A 328 24.78 -5.22 -7.81
N THR A 329 24.79 -4.27 -8.74
CA THR A 329 23.91 -4.28 -9.91
C THR A 329 24.32 -5.39 -10.86
N LEU A 330 23.40 -6.32 -11.15
CA LEU A 330 23.60 -7.36 -12.17
C LEU A 330 23.07 -6.90 -13.54
N SER A 331 21.92 -6.22 -13.55
CA SER A 331 21.29 -5.63 -14.74
C SER A 331 20.40 -4.45 -14.34
N ARG A 332 19.75 -3.77 -15.29
CA ARG A 332 18.79 -2.70 -14.99
C ARG A 332 17.64 -3.15 -14.08
N GLN A 333 17.27 -4.44 -14.14
CA GLN A 333 16.15 -5.03 -13.39
C GLN A 333 16.62 -6.04 -12.34
N ALA A 334 17.92 -6.15 -12.06
CA ALA A 334 18.41 -7.18 -11.16
C ALA A 334 19.60 -6.70 -10.32
N TYR A 335 19.54 -7.03 -9.03
CA TYR A 335 20.60 -6.78 -8.07
C TYR A 335 21.00 -8.08 -7.37
N LEU A 336 22.29 -8.22 -7.08
CA LEU A 336 22.83 -9.22 -6.18
C LEU A 336 23.10 -8.53 -4.84
N ILE A 337 22.41 -8.96 -3.79
CA ILE A 337 22.72 -8.52 -2.42
C ILE A 337 23.47 -9.62 -1.70
N ARG A 338 24.53 -9.26 -0.96
CA ARG A 338 25.20 -10.15 -0.03
C ARG A 338 24.82 -9.74 1.37
N VAL A 339 24.31 -10.68 2.15
CA VAL A 339 23.80 -10.44 3.50
C VAL A 339 24.56 -11.33 4.48
N SER A 340 24.99 -10.77 5.60
CA SER A 340 25.48 -11.52 6.75
C SER A 340 24.38 -11.64 7.79
N PHE A 341 24.29 -12.80 8.45
CA PHE A 341 23.29 -13.08 9.47
C PHE A 341 23.94 -13.42 10.81
N LYS A 342 23.27 -13.03 11.89
CA LYS A 342 23.51 -13.51 13.25
C LYS A 342 22.23 -14.16 13.78
N ASP A 343 22.38 -15.13 14.68
CA ASP A 343 21.27 -15.96 15.17
C ASP A 343 20.49 -16.63 14.02
N ASN A 344 21.23 -17.02 12.99
CA ASN A 344 20.73 -17.51 11.71
C ASN A 344 20.08 -18.90 11.82
N VAL A 345 20.54 -19.73 12.77
CA VAL A 345 19.94 -21.04 13.06
C VAL A 345 18.65 -20.84 13.84
N ARG A 346 17.53 -21.28 13.28
CA ARG A 346 16.18 -21.12 13.83
C ARG A 346 15.71 -22.36 14.58
N GLN A 347 16.07 -23.53 14.09
CA GLN A 347 15.73 -24.81 14.70
C GLN A 347 16.90 -25.78 14.58
N VAL A 348 17.14 -26.52 15.65
CA VAL A 348 17.99 -27.71 15.64
C VAL A 348 17.13 -28.90 16.04
N ARG A 349 17.00 -29.88 15.17
CA ARG A 349 16.22 -31.10 15.41
C ARG A 349 17.14 -32.30 15.43
N THR A 350 17.02 -33.15 16.43
CA THR A 350 17.89 -34.31 16.61
C THR A 350 17.07 -35.56 16.83
N LEU A 351 17.32 -36.58 16.01
CA LEU A 351 16.88 -37.94 16.23
C LEU A 351 18.08 -38.76 16.70
N ALA A 352 18.03 -39.21 17.96
CA ALA A 352 19.02 -40.09 18.56
C ALA A 352 18.41 -41.48 18.76
N ASP A 353 19.12 -42.51 18.30
CA ASP A 353 18.78 -43.91 18.48
C ASP A 353 19.88 -44.58 19.30
N PHE A 354 19.50 -45.15 20.44
CA PHE A 354 20.37 -45.86 21.36
C PHE A 354 19.96 -47.32 21.36
N GLU A 355 20.85 -48.19 20.90
CA GLU A 355 20.62 -49.63 20.86
C GLU A 355 21.62 -50.33 21.78
N SER A 356 21.14 -51.04 22.80
CA SER A 356 21.98 -51.85 23.66
C SER A 356 22.30 -53.17 22.96
N GLU A 357 23.57 -53.40 22.65
CA GLU A 357 24.05 -54.71 22.21
C GLU A 357 24.44 -55.52 23.44
N GLN A 358 23.56 -56.44 23.86
CA GLN A 358 23.99 -57.50 24.78
C GLN A 358 24.80 -58.54 24.02
N SER A 359 26.08 -58.24 23.77
CA SER A 359 27.02 -59.27 23.31
C SER A 359 27.51 -60.08 24.53
N LYS A 360 27.32 -61.39 24.51
CA LYS A 360 28.06 -62.29 25.39
C LYS A 360 29.47 -62.41 24.79
N LYS A 361 30.42 -61.59 25.25
CA LYS A 361 31.83 -61.86 24.93
C LYS A 361 32.32 -62.98 25.83
N MET A 362 32.92 -64.00 25.21
CA MET A 362 33.62 -65.06 25.93
C MET A 362 34.76 -64.42 26.73
N ASP A 363 34.95 -64.85 27.98
CA ASP A 363 36.03 -64.33 28.81
C ASP A 363 37.38 -64.48 28.07
N PRO A 364 38.15 -63.39 27.86
CA PRO A 364 39.41 -63.45 27.12
C PRO A 364 40.44 -64.39 27.77
N GLU A 365 40.34 -64.69 29.06
CA GLU A 365 41.17 -65.74 29.70
C GLU A 365 40.84 -67.14 29.16
N PHE A 366 39.57 -67.41 28.88
CA PHE A 366 39.12 -68.68 28.29
C PHE A 366 39.57 -68.82 26.84
N SER A 367 39.56 -67.73 26.07
CA SER A 367 40.01 -67.74 24.67
C SER A 367 41.53 -67.97 24.53
N ARG A 368 42.32 -67.64 25.56
CA ARG A 368 43.79 -67.84 25.56
C ARG A 368 44.23 -69.24 26.02
N SER A 369 43.38 -69.98 26.74
CA SER A 369 43.77 -71.24 27.37
C SER A 369 44.04 -72.39 26.39
N GLY A 370 43.58 -72.34 25.13
CA GLY A 370 43.73 -73.42 24.15
C GLY A 370 43.11 -74.77 24.54
N LYS A 371 42.49 -74.88 25.72
CA LYS A 371 41.86 -76.10 26.22
C LYS A 371 40.45 -76.22 25.64
N ASP A 372 40.12 -77.43 25.20
CA ASP A 372 38.80 -77.74 24.65
C ASP A 372 37.72 -77.42 25.71
N PRO A 373 36.77 -76.51 25.44
CA PRO A 373 35.78 -76.05 26.41
C PRO A 373 34.86 -77.16 26.94
N ARG A 374 34.90 -78.37 26.36
CA ARG A 374 34.14 -79.54 26.83
C ARG A 374 34.77 -80.27 28.02
N ALA A 375 36.06 -80.05 28.30
CA ALA A 375 36.79 -80.81 29.32
C ALA A 375 36.67 -80.24 30.75
N ILE A 376 36.11 -79.04 30.92
CA ILE A 376 35.96 -78.37 32.21
C ILE A 376 34.48 -78.43 32.59
N GLY A 377 34.13 -79.17 33.64
CA GLY A 377 32.75 -79.36 34.12
C GLY A 377 32.00 -78.09 34.55
N SER A 378 32.61 -76.91 34.40
CA SER A 378 31.98 -75.60 34.53
C SER A 378 31.96 -74.95 33.15
N GLY A 379 30.77 -74.73 32.59
CA GLY A 379 30.59 -74.17 31.25
C GLY A 379 31.32 -72.83 31.03
N PRO A 380 31.45 -72.38 29.77
CA PRO A 380 32.17 -71.16 29.44
C PRO A 380 31.65 -69.97 30.23
N ARG A 381 32.56 -69.29 30.94
CA ARG A 381 32.26 -68.00 31.58
C ARG A 381 32.19 -66.94 30.48
N TYR A 382 31.03 -66.30 30.38
CA TYR A 382 30.84 -65.13 29.53
C TYR A 382 30.90 -63.89 30.41
N ILE A 383 31.74 -62.94 30.05
CA ILE A 383 31.68 -61.60 30.63
C ILE A 383 30.57 -60.87 29.90
N LYS A 384 29.58 -60.36 30.65
CA LYS A 384 28.55 -59.51 30.10
C LYS A 384 29.19 -58.15 29.79
N VAL A 385 29.66 -57.98 28.57
CA VAL A 385 30.13 -56.69 28.09
C VAL A 385 28.91 -55.93 27.60
N SER A 386 28.41 -54.99 28.40
CA SER A 386 27.36 -54.07 27.97
C SER A 386 27.96 -53.07 26.99
N GLY A 387 27.94 -53.42 25.70
CA GLY A 387 28.13 -52.47 24.62
C GLY A 387 26.77 -51.87 24.24
N GLY A 388 26.79 -50.65 23.72
CA GLY A 388 25.63 -50.07 23.05
C GLY A 388 26.11 -49.28 21.84
N ARG A 389 25.26 -49.19 20.84
CA ARG A 389 25.46 -48.32 19.68
C ARG A 389 24.59 -47.10 19.82
N LYS A 390 25.17 -45.94 19.52
CA LYS A 390 24.43 -44.69 19.38
C LYS A 390 24.51 -44.22 17.94
N SER A 391 23.37 -43.95 17.32
CA SER A 391 23.31 -43.22 16.05
C SER A 391 22.54 -41.93 16.25
N GLN A 392 22.99 -40.85 15.62
CA GLN A 392 22.38 -39.55 15.75
C GLN A 392 22.26 -38.88 14.38
N THR A 393 21.08 -38.39 14.06
CA THR A 393 20.86 -37.49 12.92
C THR A 393 20.44 -36.13 13.44
N THR A 394 21.25 -35.11 13.21
CA THR A 394 20.92 -33.71 13.54
C THR A 394 20.63 -32.92 12.28
N SER A 395 19.50 -32.24 12.25
CA SER A 395 19.03 -31.38 11.18
C SER A 395 18.94 -29.93 11.69
N TYR A 396 19.61 -29.02 11.01
CA TYR A 396 19.62 -27.59 11.29
C TYR A 396 18.74 -26.88 10.26
N THR A 397 17.88 -25.97 10.71
CA THR A 397 17.07 -25.15 9.82
C THR A 397 17.32 -23.67 10.14
N GLY A 398 17.65 -22.88 9.13
CA GLY A 398 17.97 -21.46 9.28
C GLY A 398 18.59 -20.84 8.04
N THR A 399 19.08 -19.61 8.13
CA THR A 399 19.85 -19.00 7.02
C THR A 399 21.33 -19.35 7.13
N ARG A 400 22.10 -19.25 6.04
CA ARG A 400 23.56 -19.38 6.13
C ARG A 400 24.15 -18.15 6.83
N PRO A 401 25.34 -18.22 7.45
CA PRO A 401 25.99 -17.03 8.03
C PRO A 401 26.18 -15.91 7.00
N TYR A 402 26.40 -16.29 5.74
CA TYR A 402 26.39 -15.40 4.59
C TYR A 402 25.50 -15.98 3.49
N GLU A 403 24.64 -15.16 2.91
CA GLU A 403 23.76 -15.57 1.82
C GLU A 403 23.69 -14.46 0.77
N SER A 404 23.69 -14.85 -0.50
CA SER A 404 23.51 -13.90 -1.58
C SER A 404 22.10 -14.03 -2.13
N PHE A 405 21.32 -12.94 -2.17
CA PHE A 405 19.99 -12.94 -2.78
C PHE A 405 20.04 -12.24 -4.13
N ILE A 406 19.31 -12.79 -5.08
CA ILE A 406 19.04 -12.13 -6.36
C ILE A 406 17.69 -11.44 -6.23
N ILE A 407 17.68 -10.12 -6.42
CA ILE A 407 16.49 -9.29 -6.36
C ILE A 407 16.16 -8.81 -7.78
N HIS A 408 14.96 -9.12 -8.26
CA HIS A 408 14.47 -8.67 -9.56
C HIS A 408 13.35 -7.64 -9.42
N TYR A 409 13.31 -6.69 -10.35
CA TYR A 409 12.16 -5.79 -10.52
C TYR A 409 11.15 -6.45 -11.43
N GLN A 410 10.00 -6.84 -10.88
CA GLN A 410 8.93 -7.49 -11.63
C GLN A 410 7.59 -6.88 -11.22
N ARG A 411 6.72 -6.60 -12.21
CA ARG A 411 5.36 -6.08 -11.97
C ARG A 411 5.33 -4.84 -11.08
N GLY A 412 6.25 -3.90 -11.30
CA GLY A 412 6.29 -2.62 -10.58
C GLY A 412 6.92 -2.65 -9.19
N HIS A 413 7.48 -3.77 -8.75
CA HIS A 413 8.13 -3.87 -7.43
C HIS A 413 9.34 -4.79 -7.42
N TRP A 414 10.22 -4.58 -6.43
CA TRP A 414 11.39 -5.42 -6.19
C TRP A 414 11.00 -6.70 -5.43
N GLN A 415 11.50 -7.85 -5.85
CA GLN A 415 11.26 -9.14 -5.20
C GLN A 415 12.53 -9.99 -5.17
N ILE A 416 12.74 -10.76 -4.09
CA ILE A 416 13.78 -11.79 -4.03
C ILE A 416 13.32 -12.99 -4.89
N SER A 417 14.09 -13.34 -5.92
CA SER A 417 13.78 -14.46 -6.82
C SER A 417 14.51 -15.75 -6.45
N GLY A 418 15.61 -15.67 -5.70
CA GLY A 418 16.41 -16.82 -5.29
C GLY A 418 17.68 -16.44 -4.54
N THR A 419 18.48 -17.46 -4.22
CA THR A 419 19.78 -17.32 -3.57
C THR A 419 20.90 -17.89 -4.44
N LYS A 420 22.13 -17.41 -4.21
CA LYS A 420 23.35 -17.92 -4.84
C LYS A 420 24.36 -18.40 -3.80
#